data_AF-A0A2E8SR46-F1
#
_entry.id   AF-A0A2E8SR46-F1
#
_cell.length_a   1.000
_cell.length_b   1.000
_cell.length_c   1.000
_cell.angle_alpha   90.00
_cell.angle_beta   90.00
_cell.angle_gamma   90.00
#
_symmetry.space_group_name_H-M   'P 1'
#
loop_
_entity.id
_entity.type
_entity.pdbx_description
1 polymer ?
#
loop_
_entity_poly.entity_id
_entity_poly.type
_entity_poly.pdbx_seq_one_letter_code
_entity_poly.pdbx_strand_id
1 'polypeptide(L)'
;SNERGRREVTQAMGLAVRKTQDAVLLDRCAQQTALAVGASAEAVRAEFQRIPKPKARLGYDPPEPMLTEQPASEPAVAPPTQQEQWLLRLAFQDPAFGDWAADCLDPRWVEHPQVRTILETAAQTGDPAEVLVNTLDGPSSRLLTAALVDATEIPQPGRQLQDLVTRLRDRFLDRQLANLTRVLAQPNLPEEELLRTLEEQRDLLGQKQEVLPQAPTPAAA
;
A
#
# COMPACT_ATOMS: atom_id res chain seq x y z
N SER A 1 -6.09 0.03 -42.36
CA SER A 1 -6.58 0.86 -41.24
C SER A 1 -5.99 0.39 -39.93
N ASN A 2 -4.91 1.00 -39.42
CA ASN A 2 -4.69 1.07 -37.95
C ASN A 2 -3.59 2.05 -37.44
N GLU A 3 -3.16 3.04 -38.22
CA GLU A 3 -2.27 4.11 -37.71
C GLU A 3 -2.95 4.95 -36.61
N ARG A 4 -4.24 5.21 -36.79
CA ARG A 4 -5.03 6.09 -35.91
C ARG A 4 -5.27 5.45 -34.54
N GLY A 5 -5.60 4.16 -34.52
CA GLY A 5 -5.76 3.38 -33.28
C GLY A 5 -4.45 3.27 -32.48
N ARG A 6 -3.31 3.09 -33.17
CA ARG A 6 -1.98 3.07 -32.53
C ARG A 6 -1.63 4.41 -31.86
N ARG A 7 -1.98 5.53 -32.49
CA ARG A 7 -1.78 6.88 -31.92
C ARG A 7 -2.71 7.15 -30.74
N GLU A 8 -3.97 6.76 -30.82
CA GLU A 8 -4.93 6.94 -29.72
C GLU A 8 -4.54 6.14 -28.47
N VAL A 9 -4.10 4.89 -28.63
CA VAL A 9 -3.62 4.07 -27.50
C VAL A 9 -2.36 4.66 -26.88
N THR A 10 -1.40 5.12 -27.70
CA THR A 10 -0.18 5.75 -27.18
C THR A 10 -0.48 7.05 -26.43
N GLN A 11 -1.43 7.85 -26.92
CA GLN A 11 -1.81 9.11 -26.30
C GLN A 11 -2.60 8.90 -25.01
N ALA A 12 -3.55 7.95 -24.99
CA ALA A 12 -4.32 7.60 -23.80
C ALA A 12 -3.41 7.05 -22.68
N MET A 13 -2.46 6.17 -23.05
CA MET A 13 -1.50 5.61 -22.09
C MET A 13 -0.52 6.67 -21.57
N GLY A 14 -0.02 7.55 -22.43
CA GLY A 14 0.87 8.65 -22.03
C GLY A 14 0.23 9.64 -21.05
N LEU A 15 -1.09 9.86 -21.14
CA LEU A 15 -1.85 10.67 -20.17
C LEU A 15 -2.04 9.93 -18.83
N ALA A 16 -2.35 8.64 -18.87
CA ALA A 16 -2.52 7.81 -17.67
C ALA A 16 -1.21 7.71 -16.86
N VAL A 17 -0.08 7.54 -17.54
CA VAL A 17 1.21 7.39 -16.88
C VAL A 17 1.71 8.70 -16.26
N ARG A 18 1.52 9.86 -16.92
CA ARG A 18 1.92 11.15 -16.34
C ARG A 18 1.10 11.57 -15.12
N LYS A 19 -0.14 11.09 -14.98
CA LYS A 19 -0.96 11.31 -13.77
C LYS A 19 -0.34 10.64 -12.52
N THR A 20 0.53 9.67 -12.72
CA THR A 20 1.08 8.81 -11.64
C THR A 20 2.46 9.29 -11.13
N GLN A 21 3.13 10.22 -11.84
CA GLN A 21 4.44 10.82 -11.48
C GLN A 21 5.54 9.86 -10.97
N ASP A 22 5.52 8.59 -11.37
CA ASP A 22 6.50 7.57 -10.97
C ASP A 22 7.41 7.17 -12.15
N ALA A 23 8.71 7.43 -12.01
CA ALA A 23 9.73 7.20 -13.03
C ALA A 23 9.98 5.72 -13.36
N VAL A 24 9.72 4.80 -12.42
CA VAL A 24 9.91 3.35 -12.63
C VAL A 24 8.69 2.74 -13.32
N LEU A 25 7.48 3.22 -12.98
CA LEU A 25 6.25 2.85 -13.67
C LEU A 25 6.21 3.39 -15.11
N LEU A 26 6.82 4.55 -15.34
CA LEU A 26 7.06 5.11 -16.68
C LEU A 26 7.86 4.15 -17.57
N ASP A 27 8.91 3.51 -17.03
CA ASP A 27 9.74 2.61 -17.83
C ASP A 27 9.02 1.31 -18.18
N ARG A 28 8.35 0.69 -17.21
CA ARG A 28 7.56 -0.53 -17.43
C ARG A 28 6.40 -0.28 -18.38
N CYS A 29 5.73 0.86 -18.26
CA CYS A 29 4.61 1.21 -19.14
C CYS A 29 5.07 1.57 -20.56
N ALA A 30 6.24 2.21 -20.71
CA ALA A 30 6.84 2.43 -22.02
C ALA A 30 7.22 1.12 -22.72
N GLN A 31 7.78 0.16 -21.97
CA GLN A 31 8.08 -1.18 -22.48
C GLN A 31 6.82 -1.96 -22.88
N GLN A 32 5.75 -1.92 -22.07
CA GLN A 32 4.49 -2.58 -22.39
C GLN A 32 3.77 -1.94 -23.59
N THR A 33 3.81 -0.61 -23.72
CA THR A 33 3.20 0.12 -24.84
C THR A 33 3.98 -0.12 -26.14
N ALA A 34 5.31 -0.23 -26.06
CA ALA A 34 6.17 -0.60 -27.19
C ALA A 34 5.81 -1.98 -27.76
N LEU A 35 5.56 -2.96 -26.89
CA LEU A 35 5.14 -4.31 -27.27
C LEU A 35 3.73 -4.32 -27.90
N ALA A 36 2.77 -3.60 -27.32
CA ALA A 36 1.40 -3.54 -27.81
C ALA A 36 1.28 -2.80 -29.16
N VAL A 37 2.09 -1.76 -29.34
CA VAL A 37 2.07 -0.93 -30.54
C VAL A 37 3.07 -1.43 -31.57
N GLY A 38 3.99 -2.35 -31.27
CA GLY A 38 5.01 -2.85 -32.21
C GLY A 38 6.01 -1.76 -32.61
N ALA A 39 6.38 -0.89 -31.67
CA ALA A 39 7.34 0.21 -31.84
C ALA A 39 8.51 0.03 -30.85
N SER A 40 9.63 0.75 -31.03
CA SER A 40 10.72 0.69 -30.06
C SER A 40 10.37 1.47 -28.78
N ALA A 41 10.83 0.99 -27.63
CA ALA A 41 10.63 1.65 -26.34
C ALA A 41 11.18 3.09 -26.32
N GLU A 42 12.24 3.36 -27.08
CA GLU A 42 12.81 4.70 -27.25
C GLU A 42 11.88 5.66 -28.00
N ALA A 43 11.17 5.19 -29.03
CA ALA A 43 10.18 5.99 -29.75
C ALA A 43 8.97 6.32 -28.88
N VAL A 44 8.51 5.35 -28.07
CA VAL A 44 7.41 5.56 -27.11
C VAL A 44 7.80 6.54 -26.01
N ARG A 45 9.04 6.47 -25.49
CA ARG A 45 9.57 7.45 -24.53
C ARG A 45 9.64 8.85 -25.12
N ALA A 46 10.10 8.99 -26.37
CA ALA A 46 10.17 10.28 -27.06
C ALA A 46 8.77 10.89 -27.27
N GLU A 47 7.75 10.08 -27.58
CA GLU A 47 6.35 10.53 -27.67
C GLU A 47 5.79 10.93 -26.30
N PHE A 48 6.04 10.16 -25.24
CA PHE A 48 5.60 10.51 -23.87
C PHE A 48 6.22 11.83 -23.38
N GLN A 49 7.47 12.12 -23.77
CA GLN A 49 8.14 13.39 -23.49
C GLN A 49 7.65 14.54 -24.38
N ARG A 50 7.19 14.25 -25.61
CA ARG A 50 6.63 15.23 -26.56
C ARG A 50 5.24 15.75 -26.18
N ILE A 51 4.48 15.04 -25.33
CA ILE A 51 3.17 15.51 -24.86
C ILE A 51 3.38 16.84 -24.09
N PRO A 52 2.86 17.97 -24.60
CA PRO A 52 3.09 19.27 -23.99
C PRO A 52 2.44 19.32 -22.60
N LYS A 53 3.17 19.82 -21.59
CA LYS A 53 2.58 20.24 -20.31
C LYS A 53 1.41 21.19 -20.63
N PRO A 54 0.25 21.10 -19.96
CA PRO A 54 -0.70 22.20 -19.99
C PRO A 54 0.04 23.41 -19.40
N LYS A 55 0.45 24.33 -20.28
CA LYS A 55 0.91 25.65 -19.89
C LYS A 55 -0.30 26.33 -19.27
N ALA A 56 -0.30 26.45 -17.93
CA ALA A 56 -1.00 27.55 -17.30
C ALA A 56 -0.50 28.82 -17.99
N ARG A 57 -1.36 29.45 -18.78
CA ARG A 57 -1.09 30.74 -19.41
C ARG A 57 -1.69 31.81 -18.53
N LEU A 58 -0.83 32.75 -18.13
CA LEU A 58 -1.00 34.10 -17.58
C LEU A 58 0.05 34.18 -16.46
N GLY A 59 1.26 34.71 -16.66
CA GLY A 59 1.66 35.86 -17.45
C GLY A 59 2.33 36.84 -16.49
N TYR A 60 3.61 36.64 -16.19
CA TYR A 60 4.51 37.68 -15.67
C TYR A 60 5.97 37.23 -15.80
N ASP A 61 6.83 38.15 -16.20
CA ASP A 61 8.28 38.05 -16.38
C ASP A 61 9.01 37.56 -15.11
N PRO A 62 10.21 36.95 -15.22
CA PRO A 62 10.96 36.46 -14.07
C PRO A 62 11.74 37.60 -13.40
N PRO A 63 11.71 37.68 -12.07
CA PRO A 63 12.89 38.08 -11.32
C PRO A 63 13.42 36.88 -10.52
N GLU A 64 14.73 36.69 -10.67
CA GLU A 64 15.74 35.99 -9.88
C GLU A 64 15.32 34.96 -8.81
N PRO A 65 16.04 33.82 -8.72
CA PRO A 65 15.75 32.78 -7.74
C PRO A 65 16.07 33.29 -6.34
N MET A 66 15.07 33.83 -5.63
CA MET A 66 15.11 33.89 -4.19
C MET A 66 15.02 32.45 -3.68
N LEU A 67 16.10 32.02 -3.04
CA LEU A 67 16.23 30.78 -2.28
C LEU A 67 15.01 30.62 -1.37
N THR A 68 13.97 29.96 -1.87
CA THR A 68 12.92 29.42 -1.02
C THR A 68 13.51 28.14 -0.50
N GLU A 69 13.94 28.16 0.76
CA GLU A 69 14.29 26.98 1.52
C GLU A 69 13.14 25.97 1.37
N GLN A 70 13.30 25.00 0.47
CA GLN A 70 12.44 23.82 0.46
C GLN A 70 12.61 23.20 1.85
N PRO A 71 11.54 23.05 2.66
CA PRO A 71 11.66 22.28 3.87
C PRO A 71 12.16 20.90 3.48
N ALA A 72 13.23 20.48 4.16
CA ALA A 72 14.01 19.28 3.89
C ALA A 72 13.07 18.12 3.56
N SER A 73 13.31 17.47 2.42
CA SER A 73 12.69 16.20 2.07
C SER A 73 12.98 15.21 3.19
N GLU A 74 11.99 14.99 4.06
CA GLU A 74 11.97 13.84 4.96
C GLU A 74 12.14 12.58 4.11
N PRO A 75 12.86 11.55 4.61
CA PRO A 75 13.08 10.32 3.85
C PRO A 75 11.73 9.77 3.40
N ALA A 76 11.54 9.72 2.08
CA ALA A 76 10.29 9.29 1.47
C ALA A 76 10.05 7.82 1.84
N VAL A 77 9.27 7.59 2.89
CA VAL A 77 8.67 6.28 3.18
C VAL A 77 7.88 5.91 1.93
N ALA A 78 8.15 4.72 1.39
CA ALA A 78 7.41 4.21 0.24
C ALA A 78 5.92 4.23 0.55
N PRO A 79 5.04 4.65 -0.38
CA PRO A 79 3.62 4.82 -0.09
C PRO A 79 3.00 3.50 0.39
N PRO A 80 1.99 3.56 1.28
CA PRO A 80 1.29 2.37 1.76
C PRO A 80 0.65 1.64 0.59
N THR A 81 0.68 0.31 0.65
CA THR A 81 0.07 -0.52 -0.40
C THR A 81 -1.45 -0.30 -0.44
N GLN A 82 -2.08 -0.59 -1.58
CA GLN A 82 -3.53 -0.47 -1.71
C GLN A 82 -4.28 -1.31 -0.65
N GLN A 83 -3.73 -2.47 -0.27
CA GLN A 83 -4.31 -3.33 0.77
C GLN A 83 -4.28 -2.65 2.14
N GLU A 84 -3.18 -2.00 2.49
CA GLU A 84 -3.03 -1.31 3.78
C GLU A 84 -3.90 -0.05 3.86
N GLN A 85 -4.03 0.68 2.75
CA GLN A 85 -5.00 1.78 2.67
C GLN A 85 -6.43 1.27 2.85
N TRP A 86 -6.77 0.15 2.19
CA TRP A 86 -8.09 -0.47 2.32
C TRP A 86 -8.37 -0.99 3.74
N LEU A 87 -7.35 -1.54 4.40
CA LEU A 87 -7.42 -1.96 5.79
C LEU A 87 -7.80 -0.81 6.72
N LEU A 88 -7.15 0.36 6.57
CA LEU A 88 -7.49 1.53 7.37
C LEU A 88 -8.93 1.98 7.12
N ARG A 89 -9.38 1.98 5.86
CA ARG A 89 -10.76 2.32 5.54
C ARG A 89 -11.75 1.40 6.23
N LEU A 90 -11.52 0.09 6.17
CA LEU A 90 -12.39 -0.92 6.79
C LEU A 90 -12.39 -0.83 8.31
N ALA A 91 -11.19 -0.74 8.92
CA ALA A 91 -11.04 -0.74 10.38
C ALA A 91 -11.63 0.52 11.03
N PHE A 92 -11.57 1.67 10.35
CA PHE A 92 -12.04 2.95 10.88
C PHE A 92 -13.40 3.40 10.35
N GLN A 93 -14.10 2.55 9.56
CA GLN A 93 -15.44 2.86 9.07
C GLN A 93 -16.51 2.80 10.17
N ASP A 94 -16.40 1.83 11.06
CA ASP A 94 -17.30 1.60 12.19
C ASP A 94 -16.45 1.23 13.40
N PRO A 95 -16.73 1.76 14.61
CA PRO A 95 -16.03 1.37 15.82
C PRO A 95 -15.99 -0.16 16.05
N ALA A 96 -17.06 -0.89 15.68
CA ALA A 96 -17.08 -2.35 15.81
C ALA A 96 -16.03 -3.05 14.93
N PHE A 97 -15.73 -2.50 13.75
CA PHE A 97 -14.64 -3.01 12.90
C PHE A 97 -13.27 -2.68 13.50
N GLY A 98 -13.14 -1.51 14.14
CA GLY A 98 -11.93 -1.11 14.85
C GLY A 98 -11.62 -2.04 16.02
N ASP A 99 -12.62 -2.32 16.86
CA ASP A 99 -12.51 -3.25 17.98
C ASP A 99 -12.14 -4.66 17.51
N TRP A 100 -12.85 -5.17 16.50
CA TRP A 100 -12.55 -6.48 15.92
C TRP A 100 -11.14 -6.54 15.31
N ALA A 101 -10.71 -5.47 14.64
CA ALA A 101 -9.35 -5.38 14.10
C ALA A 101 -8.32 -5.35 15.23
N ALA A 102 -8.53 -4.60 16.30
CA ALA A 102 -7.63 -4.57 17.45
C ALA A 102 -7.48 -5.95 18.12
N ASP A 103 -8.56 -6.74 18.17
CA ASP A 103 -8.55 -8.09 18.73
C ASP A 103 -7.88 -9.13 17.82
N CYS A 104 -8.04 -9.01 16.50
CA CYS A 104 -7.70 -10.07 15.55
C CYS A 104 -6.47 -9.79 14.68
N LEU A 105 -6.12 -8.52 14.47
CA LEU A 105 -5.01 -8.11 13.64
C LEU A 105 -3.77 -7.88 14.49
N ASP A 106 -2.69 -8.60 14.19
CA ASP A 106 -1.38 -8.27 14.73
C ASP A 106 -0.72 -7.16 13.85
N PRO A 107 -0.33 -6.01 14.43
CA PRO A 107 0.31 -4.93 13.67
C PRO A 107 1.61 -5.36 12.95
N ARG A 108 2.27 -6.43 13.41
CA ARG A 108 3.45 -7.00 12.75
C ARG A 108 3.16 -7.58 11.37
N TRP A 109 1.91 -7.91 11.07
CA TRP A 109 1.50 -8.39 9.74
C TRP A 109 1.47 -7.27 8.69
N VAL A 110 1.37 -6.01 9.13
CA VAL A 110 1.39 -4.83 8.28
C VAL A 110 2.85 -4.47 7.95
N GLU A 111 3.15 -4.18 6.68
CA GLU A 111 4.51 -3.88 6.24
C GLU A 111 4.84 -2.41 6.43
N HIS A 112 3.88 -1.54 6.14
CA HIS A 112 4.07 -0.10 6.15
C HIS A 112 4.13 0.45 7.58
N PRO A 113 5.23 1.12 7.96
CA PRO A 113 5.47 1.52 9.34
C PRO A 113 4.40 2.49 9.87
N GLN A 114 3.95 3.45 9.07
CA GLN A 114 2.93 4.42 9.51
C GLN A 114 1.56 3.75 9.70
N VAL A 115 1.22 2.75 8.87
CA VAL A 115 -0.08 2.04 8.98
C VAL A 115 -0.06 1.20 10.25
N ARG A 116 1.09 0.58 10.54
CA ARG A 116 1.33 -0.12 11.81
C ARG A 116 1.16 0.80 13.00
N THR A 117 1.81 1.97 13.01
CA THR A 117 1.70 2.95 14.10
C THR A 117 0.27 3.41 14.31
N ILE A 118 -0.49 3.65 13.24
CA ILE A 118 -1.90 4.02 13.33
C ILE A 118 -2.72 2.93 14.04
N LEU A 119 -2.56 1.67 13.61
CA LEU A 119 -3.29 0.54 14.17
C LEU A 119 -2.87 0.22 15.61
N GLU A 120 -1.57 0.31 15.92
CA GLU A 120 -1.04 0.16 17.28
C GLU A 120 -1.62 1.23 18.21
N THR A 121 -1.63 2.50 17.77
CA THR A 121 -2.17 3.60 18.56
C THR A 121 -3.67 3.42 18.78
N ALA A 122 -4.40 3.05 17.72
CA ALA A 122 -5.84 2.77 17.80
C ALA A 122 -6.17 1.63 18.75
N ALA A 123 -5.44 0.50 18.68
CA ALA A 123 -5.63 -0.61 19.59
C ALA A 123 -5.27 -0.25 21.04
N GLN A 124 -4.30 0.65 21.24
CA GLN A 124 -3.86 1.05 22.57
C GLN A 124 -4.80 2.04 23.26
N THR A 125 -5.39 2.98 22.50
CA THR A 125 -6.28 4.00 23.06
C THR A 125 -7.76 3.64 22.96
N GLY A 126 -8.14 2.81 21.98
CA GLY A 126 -9.54 2.53 21.66
C GLY A 126 -10.29 3.74 21.09
N ASP A 127 -9.55 4.77 20.68
CA ASP A 127 -10.15 6.01 20.20
C ASP A 127 -10.70 5.88 18.78
N PRO A 128 -11.80 6.59 18.45
CA PRO A 128 -12.27 6.69 17.09
C PRO A 128 -11.29 7.48 16.22
N ALA A 129 -11.42 7.32 14.90
CA ALA A 129 -10.49 7.90 13.94
C ALA A 129 -10.37 9.44 14.05
N GLU A 130 -11.45 10.14 14.38
CA GLU A 130 -11.46 11.61 14.55
C GLU A 130 -10.54 12.07 15.68
N VAL A 131 -10.46 11.30 16.77
CA VAL A 131 -9.59 11.59 17.91
C VAL A 131 -8.16 11.18 17.57
N LEU A 132 -7.98 10.03 16.91
CA LEU A 132 -6.66 9.53 16.49
C LEU A 132 -5.93 10.46 15.53
N VAL A 133 -6.64 11.11 14.59
CA VAL A 133 -6.04 12.09 13.68
C VAL A 133 -5.34 13.24 14.44
N ASN A 134 -5.78 13.56 15.66
CA ASN A 134 -5.19 14.61 16.50
C ASN A 134 -4.07 14.12 17.42
N THR A 135 -3.96 12.80 17.65
CA THR A 135 -2.92 12.20 18.52
C THR A 135 -1.72 11.69 17.72
N LEU A 136 -1.94 11.29 16.47
CA LEU A 136 -0.92 10.79 15.55
C LEU A 136 0.04 11.91 15.08
N ASP A 137 1.24 11.51 14.66
CA ASP A 137 2.18 12.39 13.99
C ASP A 137 1.63 12.89 12.64
N GLY A 138 2.11 14.05 12.18
CA GLY A 138 1.61 14.72 10.98
C GLY A 138 1.51 13.80 9.73
N PRO A 139 2.53 12.99 9.40
CA PRO A 139 2.47 12.03 8.31
C PRO A 139 1.38 10.95 8.48
N SER A 140 1.29 10.29 9.65
CA SER A 140 0.30 9.25 9.90
C SER A 140 -1.13 9.80 9.96
N SER A 141 -1.31 10.98 10.55
CA SER A 141 -2.57 11.72 10.57
C SER A 141 -3.06 12.04 9.16
N ARG A 142 -2.18 12.49 8.26
CA ARG A 142 -2.50 12.71 6.83
C ARG A 142 -2.88 11.42 6.12
N LEU A 143 -2.18 10.31 6.40
CA LEU A 143 -2.45 9.01 5.79
C LEU A 143 -3.83 8.49 6.22
N LEU A 144 -4.14 8.54 7.52
CA LEU A 144 -5.46 8.16 8.04
C LEU A 144 -6.56 9.04 7.44
N THR A 145 -6.36 10.36 7.42
CA THR A 145 -7.32 11.30 6.81
C THR A 145 -7.55 10.97 5.33
N ALA A 146 -6.49 10.73 4.56
CA ALA A 146 -6.60 10.40 3.14
C ALA A 146 -7.39 9.09 2.89
N ALA A 147 -7.23 8.11 3.77
CA ALA A 147 -8.01 6.87 3.70
C ALA A 147 -9.50 7.14 3.96
N LEU A 148 -9.83 7.95 4.97
CA LEU A 148 -11.22 8.23 5.37
C LEU A 148 -11.97 9.15 4.40
N VAL A 149 -11.27 10.06 3.72
CA VAL A 149 -11.88 10.98 2.73
C VAL A 149 -12.40 10.23 1.51
N ASP A 150 -11.84 9.05 1.21
CA ASP A 150 -12.35 8.21 0.14
C ASP A 150 -13.73 7.63 0.52
N ALA A 151 -14.77 8.22 -0.07
CA ALA A 151 -16.17 7.88 0.16
C ALA A 151 -16.66 6.72 -0.72
N THR A 152 -15.76 5.93 -1.32
CA THR A 152 -16.18 4.76 -2.12
C THR A 152 -16.94 3.78 -1.25
N GLU A 153 -18.17 3.44 -1.61
CA GLU A 153 -18.96 2.43 -0.92
C GLU A 153 -18.24 1.07 -0.88
N ILE A 154 -18.22 0.47 0.31
CA ILE A 154 -17.57 -0.81 0.55
C ILE A 154 -18.65 -1.90 0.65
N PRO A 155 -18.77 -2.79 -0.35
CA PRO A 155 -19.75 -3.88 -0.27
C PRO A 155 -19.27 -4.93 0.74
N GLN A 156 -20.12 -5.31 1.70
CA GLN A 156 -19.82 -6.35 2.71
C GLN A 156 -18.50 -6.08 3.50
N PRO A 157 -18.40 -4.94 4.21
CA PRO A 157 -17.15 -4.51 4.85
C PRO A 157 -16.58 -5.54 5.82
N GLY A 158 -17.41 -6.20 6.63
CA GLY A 158 -16.96 -7.25 7.56
C GLY A 158 -16.25 -8.41 6.86
N ARG A 159 -16.83 -8.95 5.76
CA ARG A 159 -16.18 -10.03 5.00
C ARG A 159 -14.87 -9.57 4.38
N GLN A 160 -14.84 -8.37 3.80
CA GLN A 160 -13.61 -7.84 3.21
C GLN A 160 -12.52 -7.64 4.26
N LEU A 161 -12.86 -7.16 5.45
CA LEU A 161 -11.93 -7.00 6.57
C LEU A 161 -11.38 -8.36 7.01
N GLN A 162 -12.25 -9.33 7.23
CA GLN A 162 -11.84 -10.69 7.58
C GLN A 162 -10.90 -11.30 6.54
N ASP A 163 -11.24 -11.22 5.25
CA ASP A 163 -10.43 -11.74 4.16
C ASP A 163 -9.07 -11.02 4.07
N LEU A 164 -9.06 -9.71 4.30
CA LEU A 164 -7.84 -8.91 4.25
C LEU A 164 -6.91 -9.25 5.42
N VAL A 165 -7.43 -9.31 6.65
CA VAL A 165 -6.66 -9.69 7.84
C VAL A 165 -6.14 -11.12 7.71
N THR A 166 -6.96 -12.06 7.22
CA THR A 166 -6.53 -13.45 6.95
C THR A 166 -5.36 -13.48 5.96
N ARG A 167 -5.45 -12.74 4.85
CA ARG A 167 -4.37 -12.69 3.85
C ARG A 167 -3.09 -12.04 4.39
N LEU A 168 -3.20 -10.99 5.22
CA LEU A 168 -2.04 -10.38 5.85
C LEU A 168 -1.34 -11.35 6.80
N ARG A 169 -2.12 -12.06 7.63
CA ARG A 169 -1.62 -13.14 8.49
C ARG A 169 -0.91 -14.21 7.69
N ASP A 170 -1.57 -14.76 6.67
CA ASP A 170 -1.01 -15.85 5.86
C ASP A 170 0.29 -15.44 5.18
N ARG A 171 0.34 -14.22 4.62
CA ARG A 171 1.57 -13.67 4.02
C ARG A 171 2.70 -13.51 5.04
N PHE A 172 2.39 -13.07 6.24
CA PHE A 172 3.37 -12.96 7.32
C PHE A 172 3.89 -14.35 7.73
N LEU A 173 2.98 -15.30 7.97
CA LEU A 173 3.32 -16.68 8.34
C LEU A 173 4.15 -17.36 7.24
N ASP A 174 3.80 -17.19 5.97
CA ASP A 174 4.54 -17.75 4.84
C ASP A 174 5.97 -17.19 4.75
N ARG A 175 6.16 -15.89 5.03
CA ARG A 175 7.51 -15.30 5.11
C ARG A 175 8.32 -15.87 6.28
N GLN A 176 7.70 -16.01 7.44
CA GLN A 176 8.35 -16.59 8.62
C GLN A 176 8.75 -18.05 8.36
N LEU A 177 7.85 -18.86 7.79
CA LEU A 177 8.12 -20.24 7.41
C LEU A 177 9.24 -20.34 6.36
N ALA A 178 9.26 -19.45 5.36
CA ALA A 178 10.33 -19.40 4.37
C ALA A 178 11.68 -19.05 5.01
N ASN A 179 11.71 -18.14 5.99
CA ASN A 179 12.91 -17.81 6.74
C ASN A 179 13.41 -18.99 7.57
N LEU A 180 12.53 -19.68 8.32
CA LEU A 180 12.89 -20.88 9.07
C LEU A 180 13.40 -21.99 8.14
N THR A 181 12.76 -22.18 6.99
CA THR A 181 13.21 -23.16 5.97
C THR A 181 14.63 -22.85 5.48
N ARG A 182 14.98 -21.57 5.33
CA ARG A 182 16.35 -21.15 4.98
C ARG A 182 17.35 -21.40 6.11
N VAL A 183 16.94 -21.21 7.37
CA VAL A 183 17.77 -21.52 8.56
C VAL A 183 18.05 -23.01 8.65
N LEU A 184 17.02 -23.86 8.47
CA LEU A 184 17.15 -25.32 8.45
C LEU A 184 18.05 -25.84 7.32
N ALA A 185 18.18 -25.10 6.22
CA ALA A 185 19.03 -25.46 5.10
C ALA A 185 20.52 -25.10 5.32
N GLN A 186 20.88 -24.43 6.42
CA GLN A 186 22.27 -24.06 6.69
C GLN A 186 23.09 -25.28 7.13
N PRO A 187 24.25 -25.55 6.48
CA PRO A 187 25.16 -26.58 6.97
C PRO A 187 25.80 -26.10 8.26
N ASN A 188 25.71 -26.92 9.33
CA ASN A 188 26.21 -26.66 10.70
C ASN A 188 25.29 -25.87 11.65
N LEU A 189 23.97 -25.96 11.48
CA LEU A 189 23.04 -25.49 12.52
C LEU A 189 23.23 -26.33 13.80
N PRO A 190 23.49 -25.72 14.98
CA PRO A 190 23.60 -26.46 16.23
C PRO A 190 22.27 -27.11 16.60
N GLU A 191 22.32 -28.26 17.27
CA GLU A 191 21.13 -29.09 17.57
C GLU A 191 20.05 -28.32 18.35
N GLU A 192 20.46 -27.44 19.27
CA GLU A 192 19.55 -26.58 20.04
C GLU A 192 18.79 -25.59 19.15
N GLU A 193 19.47 -24.96 18.19
CA GLU A 193 18.81 -24.06 17.23
C GLU A 193 17.95 -24.82 16.23
N LEU A 194 18.33 -26.05 15.86
CA LEU A 194 17.53 -26.93 15.01
C LEU A 194 16.20 -27.29 15.69
N LEU A 195 16.24 -27.75 16.94
CA LEU A 195 15.05 -28.11 17.71
C LEU A 195 14.12 -26.90 17.87
N ARG A 196 14.67 -25.74 18.26
CA ARG A 196 13.90 -24.49 18.37
C ARG A 196 13.24 -24.09 17.06
N THR A 197 13.97 -24.16 15.95
CA THR A 197 13.46 -23.80 14.61
C THR A 197 12.31 -24.74 14.17
N LEU A 198 12.38 -26.03 14.53
CA LEU A 198 11.32 -27.00 14.24
C LEU A 198 10.08 -26.79 15.11
N GLU A 199 10.24 -26.46 16.39
CA GLU A 199 9.14 -26.08 17.28
C GLU A 199 8.43 -24.82 16.77
N GLU A 200 9.20 -23.77 16.44
CA GLU A 200 8.67 -22.53 15.86
C GLU A 200 7.93 -22.80 14.54
N GLN A 201 8.45 -23.69 13.68
CA GLN A 201 7.77 -24.08 12.44
C GLN A 201 6.42 -24.76 12.70
N ARG A 202 6.36 -25.69 13.66
CA ARG A 202 5.12 -26.39 14.03
C ARG A 202 4.08 -25.39 14.57
N ASP A 203 4.50 -24.47 15.42
CA ASP A 203 3.61 -23.49 16.04
C ASP A 203 3.05 -22.51 15.00
N LEU A 204 3.86 -22.06 14.04
CA LEU A 204 3.40 -21.22 12.92
C LEU A 204 2.43 -21.96 12.00
N LEU A 205 2.64 -23.26 11.75
CA LEU A 205 1.68 -24.08 11.01
C LEU A 205 0.36 -24.26 11.75
N GLY A 206 0.41 -24.35 13.09
CA GLY A 206 -0.78 -24.33 13.95
C GLY A 206 -1.57 -23.04 13.80
N GLN A 207 -0.91 -21.88 13.91
CA GLN A 207 -1.54 -20.57 13.73
C GLN A 207 -2.17 -20.38 12.34
N LYS A 208 -1.59 -20.98 11.29
CA LYS A 208 -2.16 -20.95 9.94
C LYS A 208 -3.47 -21.76 9.84
N GLN A 209 -3.64 -22.79 10.65
CA GLN A 209 -4.86 -23.60 10.70
C GLN A 209 -5.96 -22.97 11.56
N GLU A 210 -5.62 -22.03 12.44
CA GLU A 210 -6.61 -21.31 13.25
C GLU A 210 -7.48 -20.41 12.37
N VAL A 211 -8.79 -20.59 12.49
CA VAL A 211 -9.76 -19.75 11.79
C VAL A 211 -9.99 -18.49 12.61
N LEU A 212 -9.81 -17.32 11.97
CA LEU A 212 -10.12 -16.05 12.62
C LEU A 212 -11.63 -15.96 12.93
N PRO A 213 -12.02 -15.32 14.05
CA PRO A 213 -13.42 -15.12 14.37
C PRO A 213 -14.11 -14.33 13.25
N GLN A 214 -15.42 -14.51 13.11
CA GLN A 214 -16.18 -13.79 12.09
C GLN A 214 -16.18 -12.29 12.39
N ALA A 215 -15.89 -11.48 11.38
CA ALA A 215 -15.97 -10.03 11.49
C ALA A 215 -17.43 -9.59 11.69
N PRO A 216 -17.66 -8.46 12.40
CA PRO A 216 -19.01 -7.97 12.64
C PRO A 216 -19.71 -7.65 11.31
N THR A 217 -21.03 -7.81 11.28
CA THR A 217 -21.84 -7.26 10.19
C THR A 217 -22.05 -5.77 10.42
N PRO A 218 -21.99 -4.93 9.37
CA PRO A 218 -22.29 -3.51 9.54
C PRO A 218 -23.69 -3.37 10.12
N ALA A 219 -23.85 -2.51 11.13
CA ALA A 219 -25.18 -2.17 11.61
C ALA A 219 -25.98 -1.59 10.43
N ALA A 220 -27.17 -2.16 10.16
CA ALA A 220 -28.06 -1.59 9.17
C ALA A 220 -28.44 -0.18 9.65
N ALA A 221 -27.99 0.83 8.91
CA ALA A 221 -28.38 2.22 9.11
C ALA A 221 -29.87 2.43 8.80
#